data_AF-A0A238H6B2-F1
#
_entry.id   AF-A0A238H6B2-F1
#
_cell.length_a   1.000
_cell.length_b   1.000
_cell.length_c   1.000
_cell.angle_alpha   90.00
_cell.angle_beta   90.00
_cell.angle_gamma   90.00
#
_symmetry.space_group_name_H-M   'P 1'
#
loop_
_entity.id
_entity.type
_entity.pdbx_description
1 polymer ?
#
loop_
_entity_poly.entity_id
_entity_poly.type
_entity_poly.pdbx_seq_one_letter_code
_entity_poly.pdbx_strand_id
1 'polypeptide(L)'
;MALSFWPWSLLSQPSPLPERLISAAPEAVIDDALNCWGTSADTFPKHVRDAYVDALRDPARVHAICEEYRAAATIDREHDMSDIASGRKVTSPVLAVWSKHGGIEKWYQEHGGPVELWRDFACNVQGYAVDGGHFFPEELPEQTADMLHAFLSKGT
;
A
#
# COMPACT_ATOMS: atom_id res chain seq x y z
N MET A 1 -5.98 0.86 15.99
CA MET A 1 -5.79 1.36 14.61
C MET A 1 -4.87 2.57 14.52
N ALA A 2 -5.01 3.62 15.36
CA ALA A 2 -4.17 4.82 15.24
C ALA A 2 -2.65 4.55 15.27
N LEU A 3 -2.19 3.58 16.07
CA LEU A 3 -0.78 3.18 16.14
C LEU A 3 -0.39 2.07 15.16
N SER A 4 -1.35 1.45 14.47
CA SER A 4 -1.07 0.28 13.61
C SER A 4 -0.60 0.65 12.21
N PHE A 5 -0.82 1.89 11.77
CA PHE A 5 -0.27 2.42 10.53
C PHE A 5 -0.23 3.95 10.57
N TRP A 6 0.81 4.48 11.23
CA TRP A 6 0.99 5.92 11.43
C TRP A 6 1.01 6.78 10.15
N PRO A 7 1.47 6.29 8.96
CA PRO A 7 1.55 7.13 7.76
C PRO A 7 0.21 7.78 7.40
N TRP A 8 -0.89 7.02 7.48
CA TRP A 8 -2.23 7.52 7.18
C TRP A 8 -2.62 8.74 8.00
N SER A 9 -2.32 8.75 9.30
CA SER A 9 -2.70 9.85 10.18
C SER A 9 -1.69 11.00 10.21
N LEU A 10 -0.39 10.71 10.08
CA LEU A 10 0.65 11.74 10.13
C LEU A 10 0.77 12.50 8.81
N LEU A 11 0.86 11.78 7.69
CA LEU A 11 1.16 12.38 6.40
C LEU A 11 -0.02 13.18 5.82
N SER A 12 -1.24 12.90 6.29
CA SER A 12 -2.45 13.66 5.96
C SER A 12 -2.63 14.95 6.78
N GLN A 13 -1.77 15.24 7.77
CA GLN A 13 -1.86 16.49 8.53
C GLN A 13 -1.59 17.72 7.65
N PRO A 14 -2.10 18.92 7.99
CA PRO A 14 -1.87 20.14 7.22
C PRO A 14 -0.38 20.47 7.01
N SER A 15 -0.07 20.94 5.80
CA SER A 15 1.28 21.38 5.43
C SER A 15 1.72 22.60 6.28
N PRO A 16 3.02 22.74 6.63
CA PRO A 16 4.14 21.87 6.28
C PRO A 16 4.57 20.93 7.42
N LEU A 17 3.66 20.55 8.34
CA LEU A 17 4.05 19.76 9.51
C LEU A 17 4.67 18.40 9.15
N PRO A 18 3.99 17.51 8.40
CA PRO A 18 4.57 16.21 8.09
C PRO A 18 5.81 16.35 7.21
N GLU A 19 5.85 17.30 6.28
CA GLU A 19 7.01 17.54 5.43
C GLU A 19 8.27 17.84 6.26
N ARG A 20 8.13 18.67 7.30
CA ARG A 20 9.25 18.99 8.22
C ARG A 20 9.70 17.78 9.02
N LEU A 21 8.79 16.92 9.46
CA LEU A 21 9.12 15.75 10.26
C LEU A 21 9.84 14.69 9.42
N ILE A 22 9.32 14.39 8.22
CA ILE A 22 9.92 13.40 7.31
C ILE A 22 11.30 13.86 6.84
N SER A 23 11.43 15.13 6.45
CA SER A 23 12.71 15.68 5.96
C SER A 23 13.79 15.76 7.04
N ALA A 24 13.42 15.74 8.33
CA ALA A 24 14.37 15.81 9.44
C ALA A 24 15.09 14.48 9.70
N ALA A 25 14.49 13.35 9.33
CA ALA A 25 15.06 12.03 9.58
C ALA A 25 14.62 11.00 8.51
N PRO A 26 14.99 11.19 7.23
CA PRO A 26 14.54 10.31 6.14
C PRO A 26 15.00 8.86 6.34
N GLU A 27 16.20 8.63 6.88
CA GLU A 27 16.69 7.29 7.20
C GLU A 27 15.81 6.58 8.22
N ALA A 28 15.39 7.28 9.28
CA ALA A 28 14.57 6.71 10.33
C ALA A 28 13.17 6.35 9.81
N VAL A 29 12.62 7.16 8.91
CA VAL A 29 11.32 6.90 8.27
C VAL A 29 11.39 5.65 7.41
N ILE A 30 12.41 5.53 6.56
CA ILE A 30 12.60 4.35 5.71
C ILE A 30 12.88 3.11 6.57
N ASP A 31 13.75 3.22 7.57
CA ASP A 31 14.09 2.09 8.44
C ASP A 31 12.88 1.60 9.24
N ASP A 32 12.03 2.49 9.74
CA ASP A 32 10.78 2.09 10.39
C ASP A 32 9.89 1.30 9.41
N ALA A 33 9.67 1.81 8.19
CA ALA A 33 8.84 1.12 7.20
C ALA A 33 9.39 -0.26 6.83
N LEU A 34 10.69 -0.37 6.57
CA LEU A 34 11.33 -1.64 6.18
C LEU A 34 11.38 -2.67 7.31
N ASN A 35 11.38 -2.24 8.58
CA ASN A 35 11.40 -3.16 9.73
C ASN A 35 10.00 -3.51 10.25
N CYS A 36 9.05 -2.58 10.17
CA CYS A 36 7.77 -2.71 10.87
C CYS A 36 6.64 -3.27 9.99
N TRP A 37 6.79 -3.33 8.66
CA TRP A 37 5.73 -3.79 7.75
C TRP A 37 5.82 -5.27 7.38
N GLY A 38 6.58 -6.05 8.15
CA GLY A 38 6.55 -7.51 8.16
C GLY A 38 7.41 -8.20 7.11
N THR A 39 8.06 -7.47 6.20
CA THR A 39 9.11 -8.01 5.34
C THR A 39 10.45 -7.86 6.06
N SER A 40 11.33 -8.85 5.96
CA SER A 40 12.67 -8.75 6.55
C SER A 40 13.45 -7.57 5.95
N ALA A 41 14.13 -6.78 6.78
CA ALA A 41 14.99 -5.71 6.30
C ALA A 41 16.17 -6.25 5.45
N ASP A 42 16.58 -7.50 5.68
CA ASP A 42 17.63 -8.18 4.90
C ASP A 42 17.21 -8.44 3.44
N THR A 43 15.91 -8.37 3.14
CA THR A 43 15.38 -8.45 1.77
C THR A 43 15.88 -7.31 0.90
N PHE A 44 16.17 -6.14 1.49
CA PHE A 44 16.51 -4.94 0.75
C PHE A 44 18.03 -4.75 0.65
N PRO A 45 18.61 -4.84 -0.56
CA PRO A 45 20.00 -4.45 -0.74
C PRO A 45 20.21 -2.99 -0.35
N LYS A 46 21.41 -2.67 0.15
CA LYS A 46 21.75 -1.31 0.59
C LYS A 46 21.40 -0.23 -0.43
N HIS A 47 21.66 -0.48 -1.72
CA HIS A 47 21.40 0.51 -2.77
C HIS A 47 19.90 0.79 -2.98
N VAL A 48 19.03 -0.19 -2.73
CA VAL A 48 17.56 -0.01 -2.80
C VAL A 48 17.10 0.85 -1.63
N ARG A 49 17.55 0.52 -0.41
CA ARG A 49 17.30 1.34 0.78
C ARG A 49 17.78 2.78 0.59
N ASP A 50 19.02 2.96 0.10
CA ASP A 50 19.60 4.28 -0.14
C ASP A 50 18.76 5.09 -1.13
N ALA A 51 18.25 4.46 -2.20
CA ALA A 51 17.37 5.13 -3.17
C ALA A 51 16.05 5.62 -2.54
N TYR A 52 15.46 4.87 -1.62
CA TYR A 52 14.27 5.32 -0.88
C TYR A 52 14.59 6.47 0.07
N VAL A 53 15.73 6.43 0.77
CA VAL A 53 16.19 7.54 1.61
C VAL A 53 16.42 8.79 0.76
N ASP A 54 17.08 8.65 -0.39
CA ASP A 54 17.33 9.75 -1.31
C ASP A 54 16.04 10.37 -1.85
N ALA A 55 14.98 9.59 -2.03
CA ALA A 55 13.67 10.11 -2.38
C ALA A 55 13.09 11.02 -1.28
N LEU A 56 13.31 10.71 -0.01
CA LEU A 56 12.86 11.54 1.12
C LEU A 56 13.78 12.73 1.44
N ARG A 57 14.94 12.84 0.76
CA ARG A 57 15.82 14.03 0.86
C ARG A 57 15.40 15.17 -0.05
N ASP A 58 14.58 14.90 -1.06
CA ASP A 58 14.04 15.92 -1.97
C ASP A 58 12.74 16.50 -1.38
N PRO A 59 12.71 17.79 -0.97
CA PRO A 59 11.52 18.40 -0.37
C PRO A 59 10.30 18.37 -1.28
N ALA A 60 10.49 18.41 -2.61
CA ALA A 60 9.39 18.35 -3.56
C ALA A 60 8.73 16.96 -3.57
N ARG A 61 9.54 15.90 -3.44
CA ARG A 61 9.03 14.52 -3.33
C ARG A 61 8.33 14.28 -2.00
N VAL A 62 8.90 14.76 -0.89
CA VAL A 62 8.26 14.66 0.43
C VAL A 62 6.90 15.39 0.43
N HIS A 63 6.84 16.59 -0.16
CA HIS A 63 5.59 17.31 -0.29
C HIS A 63 4.56 16.54 -1.14
N ALA A 64 4.99 16.00 -2.29
CA ALA A 64 4.12 15.19 -3.14
C ALA A 64 3.56 13.94 -2.41
N ILE A 65 4.39 13.24 -1.64
CA ILE A 65 3.95 12.12 -0.79
C ILE A 65 2.91 12.60 0.23
N CYS A 66 3.15 13.73 0.92
CA CYS A 66 2.17 14.25 1.87
C CYS A 66 0.85 14.63 1.19
N GLU A 67 0.89 15.23 0.00
CA GLU A 67 -0.31 15.54 -0.78
C GLU A 67 -1.08 14.28 -1.21
N GLU A 68 -0.40 13.17 -1.53
CA GLU A 68 -1.05 11.87 -1.79
C GLU A 68 -1.87 11.42 -0.57
N TYR A 69 -1.30 11.47 0.63
CA TYR A 69 -2.03 11.08 1.85
C TYR A 69 -3.16 12.06 2.20
N ARG A 70 -3.03 13.35 1.89
CA ARG A 70 -4.10 14.33 2.07
C ARG A 70 -5.24 14.07 1.09
N ALA A 71 -4.94 13.77 -0.17
CA ALA A 71 -5.93 13.42 -1.18
C ALA A 71 -6.68 12.14 -0.80
N ALA A 72 -5.95 11.11 -0.36
CA ALA A 72 -6.53 9.84 0.07
C ALA A 72 -7.45 9.97 1.31
N ALA A 73 -7.14 10.92 2.20
CA ALA A 73 -8.00 11.25 3.35
C ALA A 73 -9.21 12.13 3.00
N THR A 74 -9.25 12.71 1.80
CA THR A 74 -10.26 13.70 1.38
C THR A 74 -10.84 13.39 0.01
N ILE A 75 -10.32 14.00 -1.05
CA ILE A 75 -10.93 14.00 -2.39
C ILE A 75 -11.04 12.60 -3.01
N ASP A 76 -10.09 11.70 -2.76
CA ASP A 76 -10.16 10.35 -3.32
C ASP A 76 -11.32 9.56 -2.71
N ARG A 77 -11.62 9.78 -1.42
CA ARG A 77 -12.80 9.21 -0.78
C ARG A 77 -14.10 9.73 -1.39
N GLU A 78 -14.15 11.01 -1.77
CA GLU A 78 -15.32 11.57 -2.46
C GLU A 78 -15.51 10.94 -3.83
N HIS A 79 -14.42 10.72 -4.57
CA HIS A 79 -14.43 10.01 -5.84
C HIS A 79 -14.90 8.56 -5.69
N ASP A 80 -14.34 7.81 -4.74
CA ASP A 80 -14.73 6.43 -4.44
C ASP A 80 -16.22 6.32 -4.09
N MET A 81 -16.71 7.21 -3.22
CA MET A 81 -18.13 7.25 -2.84
C MET A 81 -19.05 7.59 -4.02
N SER A 82 -18.60 8.45 -4.93
CA SER A 82 -19.33 8.77 -6.16
C SER A 82 -19.43 7.58 -7.12
N ASP A 83 -18.35 6.82 -7.28
CA ASP A 83 -18.33 5.57 -8.05
C ASP A 83 -19.29 4.54 -7.44
N ILE A 84 -19.21 4.32 -6.12
CA ILE A 84 -20.11 3.41 -5.40
C ILE A 84 -21.57 3.83 -5.57
N ALA A 85 -21.89 5.11 -5.35
CA ALA A 85 -23.27 5.61 -5.45
C ALA A 85 -23.84 5.51 -6.87
N SER A 86 -22.98 5.60 -7.88
CA SER A 86 -23.35 5.45 -9.29
C SER A 86 -23.28 4.00 -9.79
N GLY A 87 -22.90 3.05 -8.93
CA GLY A 87 -22.73 1.64 -9.29
C GLY A 87 -21.62 1.39 -10.31
N ARG A 88 -20.65 2.31 -10.44
CA ARG A 88 -19.48 2.12 -11.30
C ARG A 88 -18.57 1.08 -10.67
N LYS A 89 -18.19 0.08 -11.47
CA LYS A 89 -17.28 -0.99 -11.05
C LYS A 89 -16.25 -1.27 -12.13
N VAL A 90 -15.06 -1.71 -11.71
CA VAL A 90 -14.05 -2.26 -12.61
C VAL A 90 -14.61 -3.54 -13.24
N THR A 91 -14.70 -3.56 -14.57
CA THR A 91 -15.25 -4.68 -15.34
C THR A 91 -14.19 -5.71 -15.75
N SER A 92 -12.93 -5.28 -15.87
CA SER A 92 -11.80 -6.17 -16.08
C SER A 92 -11.60 -7.11 -14.88
N PRO A 93 -11.06 -8.33 -15.08
CA PRO A 93 -10.66 -9.18 -13.96
C PRO A 93 -9.67 -8.48 -13.02
N VAL A 94 -9.83 -8.69 -11.72
CA VAL A 94 -8.96 -8.15 -10.66
C VAL A 94 -8.33 -9.30 -9.88
N LEU A 95 -7.01 -9.21 -9.66
CA LEU A 95 -6.28 -10.04 -8.73
C LEU A 95 -5.87 -9.19 -7.51
N ALA A 96 -6.45 -9.50 -6.35
CA ALA A 96 -6.09 -8.87 -5.08
C ALA A 96 -5.14 -9.78 -4.28
N VAL A 97 -3.90 -9.37 -4.09
CA VAL A 97 -2.88 -10.13 -3.32
C VAL A 97 -2.41 -9.28 -2.16
N TRP A 98 -2.30 -9.87 -0.97
CA TRP A 98 -1.89 -9.15 0.24
C TRP A 98 -1.03 -10.01 1.16
N SER A 99 -0.35 -9.37 2.11
CA SER A 99 0.45 -10.04 3.14
C SER A 99 -0.43 -10.79 4.14
N LYS A 100 -0.18 -12.09 4.31
CA LYS A 100 -0.81 -12.94 5.34
C LYS A 100 -0.45 -12.52 6.76
N HIS A 101 0.72 -11.92 6.95
CA HIS A 101 1.19 -11.49 8.28
C HIS A 101 0.82 -10.04 8.61
N GLY A 102 0.41 -9.27 7.60
CA GLY A 102 0.13 -7.85 7.68
C GLY A 102 -1.23 -7.48 8.26
N GLY A 103 -1.45 -6.16 8.41
CA GLY A 103 -2.68 -5.60 8.94
C GLY A 103 -3.93 -5.93 8.10
N ILE A 104 -3.80 -5.93 6.77
CA ILE A 104 -4.90 -6.18 5.83
C ILE A 104 -5.55 -7.56 6.04
N GLU A 105 -4.75 -8.60 6.34
CA GLU A 105 -5.27 -9.93 6.67
C GLU A 105 -6.18 -9.88 7.91
N LYS A 106 -5.95 -8.96 8.85
CA LYS A 106 -6.63 -8.96 10.16
C LYS A 106 -7.75 -7.92 10.24
N TRP A 107 -7.55 -6.72 9.69
CA TRP A 107 -8.42 -5.56 9.93
C TRP A 107 -9.83 -5.70 9.36
N TYR A 108 -10.02 -6.53 8.33
CA TYR A 108 -11.27 -6.58 7.57
C TYR A 108 -11.98 -7.94 7.63
N GLN A 109 -11.60 -8.80 8.56
CA GLN A 109 -12.23 -10.13 8.72
C GLN A 109 -13.74 -10.03 9.01
N GLU A 110 -14.17 -9.03 9.78
CA GLU A 110 -15.59 -8.76 10.04
C GLU A 110 -16.37 -8.31 8.79
N HIS A 111 -15.65 -7.86 7.75
CA HIS A 111 -16.19 -7.45 6.44
C HIS A 111 -16.00 -8.55 5.38
N GLY A 112 -15.66 -9.78 5.78
CA GLY A 112 -15.42 -10.90 4.86
C GLY A 112 -14.02 -10.92 4.23
N GLY A 113 -13.14 -10.01 4.64
CA GLY A 113 -11.75 -9.95 4.20
C GLY A 113 -11.52 -9.17 2.89
N PRO A 114 -10.27 -9.10 2.42
CA PRO A 114 -9.89 -8.20 1.32
C PRO A 114 -10.63 -8.46 0.00
N VAL A 115 -10.92 -9.72 -0.33
CA VAL A 115 -11.65 -10.07 -1.56
C VAL A 115 -13.08 -9.53 -1.53
N GLU A 116 -13.78 -9.62 -0.39
CA GLU A 116 -15.14 -9.08 -0.28
C GLU A 116 -15.16 -7.55 -0.38
N LEU A 117 -14.20 -6.87 0.24
CA LEU A 117 -14.05 -5.41 0.06
C LEU A 117 -13.86 -5.03 -1.41
N TRP A 118 -13.01 -5.76 -2.15
CA TRP A 118 -12.79 -5.49 -3.57
C TRP A 118 -14.04 -5.74 -4.42
N ARG A 119 -14.98 -6.59 -3.99
CA ARG A 119 -16.25 -6.81 -4.73
C ARG A 119 -17.17 -5.62 -4.68
N ASP A 120 -16.98 -4.68 -3.75
CA ASP A 120 -17.69 -3.40 -3.79
C ASP A 120 -17.26 -2.56 -5.00
N PHE A 121 -16.00 -2.71 -5.45
CA PHE A 121 -15.39 -1.90 -6.51
C PHE A 121 -15.25 -2.62 -7.86
N ALA A 122 -15.33 -3.95 -7.89
CA ALA A 122 -15.04 -4.72 -9.09
C ALA A 122 -16.00 -5.91 -9.29
N CYS A 123 -16.29 -6.24 -10.55
CA CYS A 123 -17.24 -7.30 -10.90
C CYS A 123 -16.64 -8.71 -10.84
N ASN A 124 -15.34 -8.86 -11.09
CA ASN A 124 -14.66 -10.15 -11.14
C ASN A 124 -13.38 -10.08 -10.32
N VAL A 125 -13.45 -10.51 -9.07
CA VAL A 125 -12.35 -10.47 -8.11
C VAL A 125 -11.95 -11.88 -7.72
N GLN A 126 -10.67 -12.18 -7.88
CA GLN A 126 -10.01 -13.29 -7.21
C GLN A 126 -8.84 -12.74 -6.40
N GLY A 127 -8.43 -13.46 -5.38
CA GLY A 127 -7.37 -12.99 -4.51
C GLY A 127 -7.05 -13.96 -3.39
N TYR A 128 -5.87 -13.78 -2.80
CA TYR A 128 -5.40 -14.61 -1.70
C TYR A 128 -4.23 -13.93 -0.97
N ALA A 129 -4.04 -14.36 0.27
CA ALA A 129 -2.92 -13.93 1.08
C ALA A 129 -1.63 -14.68 0.67
N VAL A 130 -0.50 -13.98 0.73
CA VAL A 130 0.85 -14.53 0.50
C VAL A 130 1.58 -14.61 1.83
N ASP A 131 2.34 -15.69 2.02
CA ASP A 131 3.13 -15.94 3.22
C ASP A 131 4.42 -15.09 3.26
N GLY A 132 4.27 -13.77 3.17
CA GLY A 132 5.33 -12.77 3.20
C GLY A 132 4.82 -11.46 3.78
N GLY A 133 5.70 -10.48 3.96
CA GLY A 133 5.38 -9.16 4.49
C GLY A 133 4.71 -8.22 3.49
N HIS A 134 4.59 -6.93 3.83
CA HIS A 134 3.99 -5.91 2.95
C HIS A 134 4.73 -5.81 1.61
N PHE A 135 6.05 -5.94 1.64
CA PHE A 135 6.91 -5.92 0.45
C PHE A 135 7.16 -7.34 -0.08
N PHE A 136 6.13 -8.20 -0.07
CA PHE A 136 6.23 -9.55 -0.63
C PHE A 136 6.73 -9.60 -2.09
N PRO A 137 6.56 -8.56 -2.95
CA PRO A 137 7.19 -8.59 -4.28
C PRO A 137 8.72 -8.57 -4.23
N GLU A 138 9.32 -7.92 -3.23
CA GLU A 138 10.78 -7.94 -3.00
C GLU A 138 11.20 -9.24 -2.29
N GLU A 139 10.39 -9.72 -1.35
CA GLU A 139 10.68 -10.91 -0.53
C GLU A 139 10.51 -12.24 -1.29
N LEU A 140 9.48 -12.31 -2.15
CA LEU A 140 9.05 -13.49 -2.88
C LEU A 140 8.88 -13.16 -4.37
N PRO A 141 9.94 -12.68 -5.07
CA PRO A 141 9.82 -12.15 -6.43
C PRO A 141 9.40 -13.21 -7.44
N GLU A 142 9.94 -14.44 -7.37
CA GLU A 142 9.59 -15.53 -8.28
C GLU A 142 8.12 -15.95 -8.10
N GLN A 143 7.69 -16.16 -6.85
CA GLN A 143 6.29 -16.46 -6.56
C GLN A 143 5.38 -15.32 -7.03
N THR A 144 5.78 -14.06 -6.83
CA THR A 144 5.02 -12.90 -7.30
C THR A 144 4.88 -12.88 -8.82
N ALA A 145 5.96 -13.14 -9.55
CA ALA A 145 5.94 -13.25 -11.00
C ALA A 145 5.05 -14.40 -11.48
N ASP A 146 5.11 -15.57 -10.84
CA ASP A 146 4.28 -16.73 -11.18
C ASP A 146 2.79 -16.45 -10.97
N MET A 147 2.42 -15.79 -9.87
CA MET A 147 1.04 -15.38 -9.58
C MET A 147 0.51 -14.44 -10.66
N LEU A 148 1.31 -13.43 -11.05
CA LEU A 148 0.96 -12.49 -12.10
C LEU A 148 0.85 -13.18 -13.46
N HIS A 149 1.82 -14.03 -13.81
CA HIS A 149 1.82 -14.77 -15.06
C HIS A 149 0.59 -15.68 -15.18
N ALA A 150 0.28 -16.43 -14.11
CA ALA A 150 -0.89 -17.31 -14.07
C ALA A 150 -2.22 -16.54 -14.17
N PHE A 151 -2.29 -15.32 -13.63
CA PHE A 151 -3.46 -14.46 -13.76
C PHE A 151 -3.61 -13.89 -15.18
N LEU A 152 -2.54 -13.34 -15.73
CA LEU A 152 -2.54 -12.69 -17.04
C LEU A 152 -2.73 -13.70 -18.19
N SER A 153 -2.23 -14.94 -18.03
CA SER A 153 -2.37 -16.00 -19.04
C SER A 153 -3.78 -16.58 -19.15
N LYS A 154 -4.68 -16.29 -18.20
CA LYS A 154 -6.10 -16.71 -18.27
C LYS A 154 -6.95 -15.79 -19.15
N GLY A 155 -6.38 -14.69 -19.64
CA GLY A 155 -7.06 -13.66 -20.43
C GLY A 155 -6.94 -13.77 -21.95
N THR A 156 -6.49 -14.93 -22.48
CA THR A 156 -6.54 -15.27 -23.92
C THR A 156 -7.63 -16.28 -24.22
#